data_AF-A0A2E4A9Z2-F1
#
_entry.id   AF-A0A2E4A9Z2-F1
#
_cell.length_a   1.000
_cell.length_b   1.000
_cell.length_c   1.000
_cell.angle_alpha   90.00
_cell.angle_beta   90.00
_cell.angle_gamma   90.00
#
_symmetry.space_group_name_H-M   'P 1'
#
loop_
_entity.id
_entity.type
_entity.pdbx_description
1 polymer ?
#
loop_
_entity_poly.entity_id
_entity_poly.type
_entity_poly.pdbx_seq_one_letter_code
_entity_poly.pdbx_strand_id
1 'polypeptide(L)' 'MDVKTWTYLIVGFTFALYIGIAIWSRAKSTKEFYVAGGNISPISNGMATAADWMSAASFLSMAG' A
#
# COMPACT_ATOMS: atom_id res chain seq x y z
N MET A 1 -25.20 5.05 -12.43
CA MET A 1 -24.79 4.56 -11.09
C MET A 1 -24.60 5.77 -10.20
N ASP A 2 -25.11 5.71 -8.96
CA ASP A 2 -25.00 6.83 -8.02
C ASP A 2 -23.56 6.99 -7.52
N VAL A 3 -23.22 8.18 -7.03
CA VAL A 3 -21.90 8.49 -6.46
C VAL A 3 -21.59 7.54 -5.30
N LYS A 4 -22.57 7.24 -4.43
CA LYS A 4 -22.38 6.29 -3.32
C LYS A 4 -22.00 4.89 -3.81
N THR A 5 -22.63 4.44 -4.90
CA THR A 5 -22.30 3.14 -5.52
C THR A 5 -20.86 3.13 -6.02
N TRP A 6 -20.41 4.19 -6.69
CA TRP A 6 -19.03 4.32 -7.13
C TRP A 6 -18.05 4.36 -5.96
N THR A 7 -18.37 5.10 -4.88
CA THR A 7 -17.55 5.15 -3.68
C THR A 7 -17.34 3.75 -3.10
N TYR A 8 -18.41 2.97 -2.92
CA TYR A 8 -18.28 1.62 -2.37
C TYR A 8 -17.49 0.68 -3.27
N LEU A 9 -17.68 0.77 -4.59
CA LEU A 9 -16.92 -0.06 -5.53
C LEU A 9 -15.43 0.26 -5.49
N ILE A 10 -15.06 1.54 -5.56
CA ILE A 10 -13.65 1.96 -5.59
C ILE A 10 -12.98 1.62 -4.26
N VAL A 11 -13.60 1.98 -3.13
CA VAL A 11 -13.04 1.70 -1.80
C VAL A 11 -12.95 0.19 -1.56
N GLY A 12 -14.02 -0.56 -1.84
CA GLY A 12 -14.01 -2.02 -1.69
C GLY A 12 -12.94 -2.68 -2.54
N PHE A 13 -12.80 -2.24 -3.80
CA PHE A 13 -11.80 -2.75 -4.72
C PHE A 13 -10.36 -2.46 -4.26
N THR A 14 -10.06 -1.23 -3.82
CA THR A 14 -8.71 -0.89 -3.36
C THR A 14 -8.32 -1.69 -2.13
N PHE A 15 -9.22 -1.86 -1.16
CA PHE A 15 -8.99 -2.72 0.00
C PHE A 15 -8.74 -4.18 -0.40
N ALA A 16 -9.59 -4.74 -1.26
CA ALA A 16 -9.44 -6.11 -1.74
C ALA A 16 -8.10 -6.32 -2.46
N LEU A 17 -7.70 -5.35 -3.29
CA LEU A 17 -6.41 -5.37 -3.99
C LEU A 17 -5.23 -5.39 -3.00
N TYR A 18 -5.20 -4.47 -2.02
CA TYR A 18 -4.11 -4.43 -1.03
C TYR A 18 -4.05 -5.70 -0.17
N ILE A 19 -5.20 -6.25 0.23
CA ILE A 19 -5.26 -7.53 0.95
C ILE A 19 -4.71 -8.66 0.08
N GLY A 20 -5.10 -8.73 -1.20
CA GLY A 20 -4.59 -9.70 -2.15
C GLY A 20 -3.07 -9.64 -2.30
N ILE A 21 -2.52 -8.43 -2.44
CA ILE A 21 -1.06 -8.21 -2.51
C ILE A 21 -0.37 -8.67 -1.23
N ALA A 22 -0.93 -8.39 -0.05
CA ALA A 22 -0.38 -8.80 1.24
C ALA A 22 -0.34 -10.33 1.38
N ILE A 23 -1.38 -11.03 0.92
CA ILE A 23 -1.43 -12.50 0.93
C ILE A 23 -0.39 -13.07 -0.05
N TRP A 24 -0.29 -12.52 -1.26
CA TRP A 24 0.68 -12.99 -2.26
C TRP A 24 2.12 -12.74 -1.82
N SER A 25 2.38 -11.61 -1.18
CA SER A 25 3.73 -11.18 -0.75
C SER A 25 4.11 -11.66 0.65
N ARG A 26 3.43 -12.67 1.19
CA ARG A 26 3.64 -13.14 2.56
C ARG A 26 5.06 -13.70 2.75
N ALA A 27 5.83 -13.09 3.65
CA ALA A 27 7.18 -13.54 4.00
C ALA A 27 7.16 -14.94 4.64
N LYS A 28 8.14 -15.78 4.28
CA LYS A 28 8.32 -17.14 4.79
C LYS A 28 9.46 -17.28 5.79
N SER A 29 10.29 -16.24 5.95
CA SER A 29 11.39 -16.20 6.90
C SER A 29 11.58 -14.83 7.53
N THR A 30 12.31 -14.76 8.64
CA THR A 30 12.68 -13.50 9.30
C THR A 30 13.53 -12.61 8.39
N LYS A 31 14.43 -13.20 7.59
CA LYS A 31 15.24 -12.45 6.63
C LYS A 31 14.39 -11.80 5.53
N GLU A 32 13.39 -12.51 5.01
CA GLU A 32 12.44 -11.94 4.06
C GLU A 32 11.58 -10.85 4.70
N PHE A 33 11.17 -11.04 5.96
CA PHE A 33 10.34 -10.08 6.67
C PHE A 33 11.06 -8.76 6.97
N TYR A 34 12.31 -8.82 7.45
CA TYR A 34 13.04 -7.62 7.88
C TYR A 34 13.83 -6.91 6.78
N VAL A 35 14.38 -7.66 5.82
CA VAL A 35 15.27 -7.08 4.79
C VAL A 35 14.86 -7.45 3.37
N ALA A 36 13.67 -8.06 3.18
CA ALA A 36 13.18 -8.49 1.87
C ALA A 36 14.21 -9.31 1.08
N GLY A 37 15.00 -10.13 1.79
CA GLY A 37 16.08 -10.94 1.20
C GLY A 37 17.31 -10.15 0.74
N GLY A 38 17.33 -8.83 0.86
CA GLY A 38 18.44 -7.94 0.47
C GLY A 38 18.47 -7.55 -1.01
N ASN A 39 17.40 -7.82 -1.77
CA ASN A 39 17.40 -7.71 -3.24
C ASN A 39 16.37 -6.70 -3.80
N ILE A 40 15.94 -5.70 -3.02
CA ILE A 40 15.01 -4.66 -3.49
C ILE A 40 15.78 -3.59 -4.27
N SER A 41 15.30 -3.23 -5.46
CA SER A 41 15.86 -2.14 -6.27
C SER A 41 15.83 -0.80 -5.50
N PRO A 42 16.87 0.05 -5.59
CA PRO A 42 16.89 1.35 -4.92
C PRO A 42 15.67 2.24 -5.24
N ILE A 43 15.18 2.20 -6.49
CA ILE A 43 14.02 3.01 -6.90
C ILE A 43 12.75 2.50 -6.22
N SER A 44 12.54 1.18 -6.21
CA SER A 44 11.38 0.57 -5.53
C SER A 44 11.40 0.84 -4.02
N ASN A 45 12.58 0.77 -3.40
CA ASN A 45 12.75 1.10 -1.99
C ASN A 45 12.46 2.59 -1.72
N GLY A 46 12.94 3.49 -2.58
CA GLY A 46 12.66 4.92 -2.48
C GLY A 46 11.16 5.24 -2.60
N MET A 47 10.46 4.58 -3.54
CA MET A 47 9.01 4.70 -3.68
C MET A 47 8.26 4.17 -2.46
N ALA A 48 8.69 3.05 -1.89
CA ALA A 48 8.10 2.51 -0.66
C ALA A 48 8.24 3.49 0.51
N THR A 49 9.45 4.04 0.73
CA THR A 49 9.68 5.06 1.74
C THR A 49 8.79 6.29 1.51
N ALA A 50 8.71 6.80 0.28
CA ALA A 50 7.85 7.96 -0.01
C ALA A 50 6.37 7.66 0.30
N ALA A 51 5.89 6.46 -0.01
CA ALA A 51 4.55 6.03 0.33
C ALA A 51 4.32 5.93 1.85
N ASP A 52 5.28 5.40 2.60
CA ASP A 52 5.21 5.29 4.07
C ASP A 52 5.17 6.65 4.77
N TRP A 53 5.80 7.68 4.16
CA TRP A 53 5.75 9.06 4.66
C TRP A 53 4.39 9.75 4.39
N MET A 54 3.59 9.24 3.46
CA MET A 54 2.27 9.78 3.12
C MET A 54 1.18 9.09 3.93
N SER A 55 0.79 9.71 5.05
CA SER A 55 -0.39 9.27 5.81
C SER A 55 -1.70 9.89 5.28
N ALA A 56 -2.83 9.28 5.61
CA ALA A 56 -4.15 9.88 5.34
C ALA A 56 -4.30 11.25 6.03
N ALA A 57 -3.73 11.42 7.23
CA ALA A 57 -3.72 12.70 7.93
C ALA A 57 -2.91 13.76 7.17
N SER A 58 -1.75 13.38 6.62
CA SER A 58 -0.93 14.26 5.78
C SER A 58 -1.69 14.70 4.54
N PHE A 59 -2.40 13.78 3.88
CA PHE A 59 -3.21 14.08 2.71
C PHE A 59 -4.37 15.04 3.04
N LEU A 60 -5.12 14.77 4.10
CA LEU A 60 -6.23 15.62 4.53
C LEU A 60 -5.75 17.01 4.96
N SER A 61 -4.60 17.09 5.62
CA SER A 61 -4.00 18.36 6.07
C SER A 61 -3.53 19.24 4.91
N MET A 62 -3.03 18.66 3.81
CA MET A 62 -2.62 19.42 2.62
C MET A 62 -3.79 19.83 1.71
N ALA A 63 -4.89 19.09 1.77
CA ALA A 63 -6.11 19.39 1.02
C ALA A 63 -7.04 20.38 1.73
N GLY A 64 -6.88 20.54 3.04
CA GLY A 64 -7.62 21.47 3.90
C GLY A 64 -7.06 22.88 3.93
#